data_AF-A0A9E1LTU1-F1
#
_entry.id   AF-A0A9E1LTU1-F1
#
_cell.length_a   1.000
_cell.length_b   1.000
_cell.length_c   1.000
_cell.angle_alpha   90.00
_cell.angle_beta   90.00
_cell.angle_gamma   90.00
#
_symmetry.space_group_name_H-M   'P 1'
#
loop_
_entity.id
_entity.type
_entity.pdbx_description
1 polymer ?
#
loop_
_entity_poly.entity_id
_entity_poly.type
_entity_poly.pdbx_seq_one_letter_code
_entity_poly.pdbx_strand_id
1 'polypeptide(L)' 'SFDDLVAAGSLAEARQAGKARIEGKDYVMKDGDVVEFRFSS' A
#
# COMPACT_ATOMS: atom_id res chain seq x y z
N SER A 1 -1.95 4.39 4.64
CA SER A 1 -0.94 5.48 4.68
C SER A 1 0.35 4.98 5.33
N PHE A 2 1.38 5.82 5.44
CA PHE A 2 2.60 5.52 6.22
C PHE A 2 2.27 5.08 7.66
N ASP A 3 1.32 5.73 8.33
CA ASP A 3 0.92 5.39 9.71
C ASP A 3 0.31 3.98 9.80
N ASP A 4 -0.47 3.55 8.80
CA ASP A 4 -0.99 2.19 8.74
C ASP A 4 0.10 1.14 8.53
N LEU A 5 1.14 1.49 7.76
CA LEU A 5 2.28 0.62 7.52
C LEU A 5 3.15 0.48 8.77
N VAL A 6 3.39 1.59 9.47
CA VAL A 6 4.13 1.61 10.73
C VAL A 6 3.36 0.86 11.83
N ALA A 7 2.04 1.06 11.92
CA ALA A 7 1.19 0.35 12.88
C ALA A 7 1.06 -1.14 12.57
N ALA A 8 1.09 -1.53 11.30
CA ALA A 8 1.04 -2.93 10.88
C ALA A 8 2.40 -3.65 11.00
N GLY A 9 3.51 -2.94 11.24
CA GLY A 9 4.85 -3.53 11.38
C GLY A 9 5.50 -3.96 10.06
N SER A 10 4.71 -4.42 9.09
CA SER A 10 5.17 -4.78 7.76
C SER A 10 4.08 -4.62 6.69
N LEU A 11 4.50 -4.51 5.42
CA LEU A 11 3.58 -4.40 4.29
C LEU A 11 2.79 -5.70 4.06
N ALA A 12 3.31 -6.84 4.53
CA ALA A 12 2.64 -8.14 4.52
C ALA A 12 1.50 -8.20 5.55
N GLU A 13 1.72 -7.68 6.76
CA GLU A 13 0.68 -7.57 7.79
C GLU A 13 -0.39 -6.55 7.41
N ALA A 14 0.00 -5.43 6.79
CA ALA A 14 -0.96 -4.45 6.24
C ALA A 14 -1.86 -5.06 5.15
N ARG A 15 -1.33 -6.00 4.34
CA ARG A 15 -2.10 -6.80 3.39
C ARG A 15 -3.04 -7.78 4.09
N GLN A 16 -2.56 -8.52 5.09
CA GLN A 16 -3.41 -9.45 5.86
C GLN A 16 -4.54 -8.74 6.61
N ALA A 17 -4.30 -7.53 7.10
CA ALA A 17 -5.30 -6.69 7.75
C ALA A 17 -6.30 -6.03 6.76
N GLY A 18 -6.19 -6.31 5.45
CA GLY A 18 -7.09 -5.77 4.42
C GLY A 18 -6.88 -4.27 4.12
N LYS A 19 -5.79 -3.67 4.61
CA LYS A 19 -5.50 -2.24 4.43
C LYS A 19 -4.73 -1.93 3.15
N ALA A 20 -4.07 -2.92 2.55
CA ALA A 20 -3.41 -2.74 1.27
C ALA A 20 -4.36 -3.08 0.10
N ARG A 21 -4.65 -2.09 -0.74
CA ARG A 21 -5.46 -2.26 -1.96
C ARG A 21 -4.57 -2.26 -3.20
N ILE A 22 -5.00 -2.99 -4.24
CA ILE A 22 -4.40 -2.92 -5.57
C ILE A 22 -5.18 -1.86 -6.33
N GLU A 23 -4.53 -0.74 -6.56
CA GLU A 23 -5.11 0.39 -7.29
C GLU A 23 -4.61 0.39 -8.75
N GLY A 24 -5.47 0.78 -9.69
CA GLY A 24 -5.18 0.82 -11.11
C GLY A 24 -4.33 2.02 -11.53
N LYS A 25 -4.00 2.14 -12.83
CA LYS A 25 -3.15 3.22 -13.37
C LYS A 25 -3.72 4.63 -13.15
N ASP A 26 -5.02 4.75 -12.93
CA ASP A 26 -5.71 6.03 -12.70
C ASP A 26 -5.63 6.49 -11.24
N TYR A 27 -4.90 5.78 -10.38
CA TYR A 27 -4.72 6.16 -8.99
C TYR A 27 -3.91 7.44 -8.86
N VAL A 28 -4.51 8.44 -8.20
CA VAL A 28 -3.84 9.70 -7.87
C VAL A 28 -3.20 9.56 -6.49
N MET A 29 -1.86 9.48 -6.47
CA MET A 29 -1.06 9.41 -5.25
C MET A 29 -1.32 10.64 -4.37
N LYS A 30 -1.49 10.41 -3.06
CA LYS A 30 -1.58 11.47 -2.05
C LYS A 30 -0.31 11.52 -1.21
N ASP A 31 -0.03 12.67 -0.64
CA ASP A 31 1.08 12.83 0.29
C ASP A 31 0.92 11.88 1.49
N GLY A 32 2.00 11.14 1.81
CA GLY A 32 1.99 10.09 2.85
C GLY A 32 1.48 8.71 2.42
N ASP A 33 1.17 8.50 1.13
CA ASP A 33 0.88 7.17 0.61
C ASP A 33 2.15 6.31 0.49
N VAL A 34 2.02 5.03 0.82
CA VAL A 34 3.06 4.03 0.57
C VAL A 34 2.52 3.00 -0.40
N VAL A 35 3.22 2.81 -1.52
CA VAL A 35 2.79 1.98 -2.63
C VAL A 35 3.87 0.99 -3.06
N GLU A 36 3.45 -0.22 -3.39
CA GLU A 36 4.32 -1.23 -3.99
C GLU A 36 3.92 -1.40 -5.46
N PHE A 37 4.83 -1.08 -6.38
CA PHE A 37 4.61 -1.25 -7.81
C PHE A 37 4.88 -2.71 -8.21
N ARG A 38 3.87 -3.36 -8.82
CA ARG A 38 4.05 -4.65 -9.49
C ARG A 38 4.30 -4.45 -10.97
N PHE A 39 5.45 -4.91 -11.44
CA PHE A 39 5.75 -5.04 -12.86
C PHE A 39 5.56 -6.52 -13.23
N SER A 40 4.72 -6.82 -14.21
CA SER A 40 4.75 -8.14 -14.85
C SER A 40 5.82 -8.08 -15.92
N SER A 41 6.79 -8.99 -15.81
CA SER A 41 7.55 -9.46 -16.97
C SER A 41 6.63 -10.19 -17.95
#